data_AF-A0A415LKD4-F1
#
_entry.id   AF-A0A415LKD4-F1
#
_cell.length_a   1.000
_cell.length_b   1.000
_cell.length_c   1.000
_cell.angle_alpha   90.00
_cell.angle_beta   90.00
_cell.angle_gamma   90.00
#
_symmetry.space_group_name_H-M   'P 1'
#
loop_
_entity.id
_entity.type
_entity.pdbx_description
1 polymer ?
#
loop_
_entity_poly.entity_id
_entity_poly.type
_entity_poly.pdbx_seq_one_letter_code
_entity_poly.pdbx_strand_id
1 'polypeptide(L)' 'MEFSIRGIGIIKEADIKMDGLTVIAGSNNSGKTTVGRALYAVTSAVEDL' A
#
# COMPACT_ATOMS: atom_id res chain seq x y z
N MET A 1 -8.36 -3.19 -9.50
CA MET A 1 -8.56 -3.31 -8.03
C MET A 1 -8.17 -1.97 -7.41
N GLU A 2 -8.77 -1.60 -6.29
CA GLU A 2 -8.39 -0.39 -5.53
C GLU A 2 -7.81 -0.79 -4.18
N PHE A 3 -6.71 -0.15 -3.80
CA PHE A 3 -6.07 -0.33 -2.50
C PHE A 3 -6.04 1.01 -1.77
N SER A 4 -6.75 1.07 -0.64
CA SER A 4 -6.90 2.29 0.17
C SER A 4 -6.25 2.11 1.53
N ILE A 5 -5.46 3.10 1.94
CA ILE A 5 -4.84 3.18 3.26
C ILE A 5 -5.36 4.43 3.95
N ARG A 6 -5.72 4.30 5.23
CA ARG A 6 -6.14 5.42 6.09
C ARG A 6 -5.47 5.27 7.46
N GLY A 7 -4.74 6.30 7.90
CA GLY A 7 -4.16 6.38 9.24
C GLY A 7 -3.09 5.34 9.59
N ILE A 8 -2.28 4.88 8.63
CA ILE A 8 -1.20 3.90 8.88
C ILE A 8 0.17 4.56 8.81
N GLY A 9 0.88 4.58 9.93
CA GLY A 9 2.21 5.17 10.04
C GLY A 9 2.21 6.64 9.60
N ILE A 10 3.06 6.98 8.63
CA ILE A 10 3.12 8.35 8.07
C ILE A 10 2.08 8.62 6.98
N ILE A 11 1.34 7.60 6.52
CA ILE A 11 0.30 7.74 5.51
C ILE A 11 -1.01 8.14 6.22
N LYS A 12 -1.43 9.40 6.07
CA LYS A 12 -2.76 9.84 6.52
C LYS A 12 -3.87 9.23 5.67
N GLU A 13 -3.73 9.32 4.36
CA GLU A 13 -4.67 8.84 3.36
C GLU A 13 -3.93 8.56 2.06
N ALA A 14 -4.24 7.43 1.42
CA ALA A 14 -3.77 7.10 0.07
C ALA A 14 -4.79 6.20 -0.62
N ASP A 15 -5.12 6.50 -1.87
CA ASP A 15 -5.92 5.66 -2.76
C ASP A 15 -5.07 5.28 -3.97
N ILE A 16 -4.91 3.98 -4.18
CA ILE A 16 -3.98 3.44 -5.16
C ILE A 16 -4.75 2.54 -6.11
N LYS A 17 -4.73 2.91 -7.40
CA LYS A 17 -5.26 2.08 -8.47
C LYS A 17 -4.27 0.94 -8.76
N MET A 18 -4.77 -0.29 -8.74
CA MET A 18 -4.04 -1.49 -9.14
C MET A 18 -4.53 -1.93 -10.53
N ASP A 19 -3.72 -1.65 -11.56
CA ASP A 19 -4.07 -1.83 -12.98
C ASP A 19 -2.87 -2.39 -13.78
N GLY A 20 -2.67 -3.71 -13.70
CA GLY A 20 -1.56 -4.42 -14.35
C GLY A 20 -0.21 -4.20 -13.64
N LEU A 21 0.36 -3.00 -13.79
CA LEU A 21 1.62 -2.60 -13.15
C LEU A 21 1.47 -1.21 -12.51
N THR A 22 1.61 -1.13 -11.19
CA THR A 22 1.58 0.12 -10.43
C THR A 22 2.96 0.38 -9.82
N VAL A 23 3.55 1.54 -10.10
CA VAL A 23 4.86 1.95 -9.56
C VAL A 23 4.68 2.98 -8.44
N ILE A 24 5.23 2.69 -7.26
CA ILE A 24 5.24 3.62 -6.12
C ILE A 24 6.63 4.24 -5.99
N ALA A 25 6.74 5.53 -6.33
CA ALA A 25 7.98 6.29 -6.32
C ALA A 25 7.88 7.54 -5.40
N GLY A 26 9.03 8.13 -5.07
CA GLY A 26 9.12 9.29 -4.18
C GLY A 26 10.41 9.29 -3.34
N SER A 27 10.65 10.37 -2.60
CA SER A 27 11.83 10.53 -1.73
C SER A 27 11.91 9.49 -0.61
N ASN A 28 13.10 9.28 -0.05
CA ASN A 28 13.23 8.43 1.13
C ASN A 28 12.34 8.93 2.27
N ASN A 29 11.82 7.99 3.05
CA ASN A 29 10.91 8.28 4.17
C ASN A 29 9.57 8.94 3.79
N SER A 30 9.16 8.88 2.52
CA SER A 30 7.87 9.43 2.04
C SER A 30 6.67 8.47 2.14
N GLY A 31 6.86 7.29 2.73
CA GLY A 31 5.78 6.30 2.95
C GLY A 31 5.77 5.14 1.97
N LYS A 32 6.69 5.07 1.01
CA LYS A 32 6.79 3.97 0.03
C LYS A 32 6.80 2.58 0.70
N THR A 33 7.68 2.37 1.68
CA THR A 33 7.76 1.10 2.43
C THR A 33 6.50 0.84 3.27
N THR A 34 5.88 1.88 3.83
CA THR A 34 4.63 1.77 4.60
C THR A 34 3.49 1.26 3.72
N VAL A 35 3.36 1.78 2.50
CA VAL A 35 2.36 1.33 1.53
C VAL A 35 2.58 -0.15 1.17
N GLY A 36 3.82 -0.54 0.85
CA GLY A 36 4.14 -1.94 0.54
C GLY A 36 3.86 -2.89 1.70
N ARG A 37 4.16 -2.49 2.94
CA ARG A 37 3.86 -3.30 4.14
C ARG A 37 2.36 -3.44 4.39
N ALA A 38 1.60 -2.37 4.20
CA ALA A 38 0.15 -2.42 4.34
C ALA A 38 -0.47 -3.36 3.30
N LEU A 39 0.01 -3.30 2.04
CA LEU A 39 -0.44 -4.20 0.98
C LEU A 39 -0.07 -5.66 1.30
N TYR A 40 1.16 -5.91 1.73
CA TYR A 40 1.60 -7.24 2.12
C TYR A 40 0.73 -7.82 3.25
N ALA A 41 0.44 -7.04 4.29
CA ALA A 41 -0.34 -7.50 5.44
C ALA A 41 -1.75 -7.97 5.05
N VAL A 42 -2.41 -7.26 4.12
CA VAL A 42 -3.75 -7.68 3.66
C VAL A 42 -3.67 -8.90 2.75
N THR A 43 -2.68 -8.98 1.85
CA THR A 43 -2.54 -10.14 0.95
C THR A 43 -2.14 -11.40 1.72
N SER A 44 -1.24 -11.29 2.71
CA SER A 44 -0.82 -12.44 3.53
C SER A 44 -1.95 -12.94 4.43
N ALA A 45 -2.86 -12.05 4.86
CA ALA A 45 -3.98 -12.44 5.72
C ALA A 45 -5.03 -13.31 5.01
N VAL A 46 -5.02 -13.31 3.67
CA VAL A 46 -6.00 -14.02 2.83
C VAL A 46 -5.34 -15.07 1.93
N GLU A 47 -4.05 -15.34 2.11
CA GLU A 47 -3.27 -16.24 1.25
C GLU A 47 -3.79 -17.69 1.30
N ASP A 48 -4.36 -18.09 2.44
CA ASP A 48 -4.90 -19.44 2.69
C ASP A 48 -6.45 -19.50 2.72
N LEU A 49 -7.14 -18.43 2.29
CA LEU A 49 -8.61 -18.43 2.12
C LEU A 49 -9.02 -19.03 0.77
#